data_AF-A0A131XHM4-F1
#
_entry.id   AF-A0A131XHM4-F1
#
_cell.length_a   1.000
_cell.length_b   1.000
_cell.length_c   1.000
_cell.angle_alpha   90.00
_cell.angle_beta   90.00
_cell.angle_gamma   90.00
#
_symmetry.space_group_name_H-M   'P 1'
#
loop_
_entity.id
_entity.type
_entity.pdbx_description
1 polymer ?
#
loop_
_entity_poly.entity_id
_entity_poly.type
_entity_poly.pdbx_seq_one_letter_code
_entity_poly.pdbx_strand_id
1 'polypeptide(L)' 'MNTEEELKSFIEGETQKQRYQYLVHELTEKCWDVCVEKPGARMDSKTENCIQNCVNRFIDTTNLIVDRLGKTSMDSELVQ' A
#
# COMPACT_ATOMS: atom_id res chain seq x y z
N MET A 1 4.80 35.07 5.91
CA MET A 1 4.27 33.72 5.68
C MET A 1 3.45 33.76 4.41
N ASN A 2 3.78 32.91 3.43
CA ASN A 2 3.11 32.89 2.13
C ASN A 2 1.99 31.84 2.17
N THR A 3 0.74 32.29 2.10
CA THR A 3 -0.46 31.43 2.14
C THR A 3 -0.46 30.35 1.05
N GLU A 4 0.24 30.57 -0.07
CA GLU A 4 0.41 29.57 -1.14
C GLU A 4 1.23 28.36 -0.68
N GLU A 5 2.28 28.59 0.11
CA GLU A 5 3.14 27.53 0.64
C GLU A 5 2.40 26.70 1.71
N GLU A 6 1.62 27.36 2.56
CA GLU A 6 0.76 26.71 3.56
C GLU A 6 -0.31 25.85 2.91
N LEU A 7 -0.97 26.37 1.87
CA LEU A 7 -1.99 25.63 1.12
C LEU A 7 -1.38 24.40 0.42
N LYS A 8 -0.19 24.55 -0.19
CA LYS A 8 0.52 23.43 -0.82
C LYS A 8 0.83 22.33 0.20
N SER A 9 1.41 22.69 1.34
CA SER A 9 1.71 21.75 2.42
C SER A 9 0.46 21.03 2.94
N PHE A 10 -0.65 21.76 3.09
CA PHE A 10 -1.94 21.19 3.47
C PHE A 10 -2.43 20.15 2.44
N ILE A 11 -2.43 20.51 1.14
CA ILE A 11 -2.87 19.61 0.06
C ILE A 11 -1.99 18.37 0.00
N GLU A 12 -0.67 18.51 0.12
CA GLU A 12 0.25 17.38 0.16
C GLU A 12 -0.07 16.44 1.34
N GLY A 13 -0.30 16.99 2.53
CA GLY A 13 -0.68 16.23 3.71
C GLY A 13 -1.99 15.45 3.52
N GLU A 14 -3.04 16.09 3.02
CA GLU A 14 -4.33 15.43 2.75
C GLU A 14 -4.23 14.39 1.64
N THR A 15 -3.43 14.66 0.60
CA THR A 15 -3.17 13.70 -0.48
C THR A 15 -2.49 12.43 0.04
N GLN A 16 -1.50 12.56 0.94
CA GLN A 16 -0.84 11.39 1.55
C GLN A 16 -1.81 10.59 2.41
N LYS A 17 -2.66 11.25 3.20
CA LYS A 17 -3.71 10.57 3.99
C LYS A 17 -4.66 9.79 3.10
N GLN A 18 -5.14 10.39 2.01
CA GLN A 18 -6.04 9.74 1.07
C GLN A 18 -5.39 8.49 0.44
N ARG A 19 -4.13 8.59 0.01
CA ARG A 19 -3.37 7.45 -0.54
C ARG A 19 -3.21 6.33 0.48
N TYR A 20 -2.92 6.66 1.74
CA TYR A 20 -2.82 5.69 2.81
C TYR A 20 -4.16 4.96 3.06
N GLN A 21 -5.28 5.70 3.13
CA GLN A 21 -6.60 5.10 3.30
C GLN A 21 -6.95 4.16 2.16
N TYR A 22 -6.65 4.56 0.92
CA TYR A 22 -6.82 3.71 -0.25
C TYR A 22 -6.02 2.41 -0.12
N LEU A 23 -4.72 2.48 0.24
CA LEU A 23 -3.90 1.29 0.44
C LEU A 23 -4.44 0.36 1.54
N VAL A 24 -4.93 0.92 2.65
CA VAL A 24 -5.54 0.15 3.74
C VAL A 24 -6.79 -0.59 3.24
N HIS A 25 -7.64 0.06 2.47
CA HIS A 25 -8.84 -0.55 1.91
C HIS A 25 -8.51 -1.69 0.94
N GLU A 26 -7.58 -1.45 0.02
CA GLU A 26 -7.13 -2.47 -0.95
C GLU A 26 -6.53 -3.70 -0.25
N LEU A 27 -5.66 -3.50 0.74
CA LEU A 27 -5.08 -4.59 1.52
C LEU A 27 -6.14 -5.34 2.32
N THR A 28 -7.12 -4.62 2.88
CA THR A 28 -8.21 -5.21 3.64
C THR A 28 -9.05 -6.12 2.75
N GLU A 29 -9.51 -5.63 1.59
CA GLU A 29 -10.30 -6.41 0.63
C GLU A 29 -9.50 -7.63 0.14
N LYS A 30 -8.26 -7.41 -0.31
CA LYS A 30 -7.42 -8.48 -0.85
C LYS A 30 -7.13 -9.58 0.18
N CYS A 31 -6.72 -9.19 1.38
CA CYS A 31 -6.36 -10.16 2.42
C CYS A 31 -7.58 -10.80 3.07
N TRP A 32 -8.74 -10.14 3.05
CA TRP A 32 -10.01 -10.75 3.41
C TRP A 32 -10.33 -11.93 2.50
N ASP A 33 -10.31 -11.72 1.19
CA ASP A 33 -10.62 -12.76 0.20
C ASP A 33 -9.63 -13.95 0.27
N VAL A 34 -8.36 -13.67 0.58
CA VAL A 34 -7.31 -14.70 0.66
C VAL A 34 -7.40 -15.51 1.96
N CYS A 35 -7.68 -14.86 3.09
CA CYS A 35 -7.50 -15.47 4.40
C CYS A 35 -8.80 -15.82 5.13
N VAL A 36 -9.93 -15.20 4.79
CA VAL A 36 -11.18 -15.34 5.54
C VAL A 36 -12.20 -16.16 4.74
N GLU A 37 -12.23 -17.46 4.98
CA GLU A 37 -13.20 -18.37 4.34
C GLU A 37 -14.58 -18.30 5.01
N LYS A 38 -14.62 -18.30 6.35
CA LYS A 38 -15.85 -18.26 7.15
C LYS A 38 -15.71 -17.29 8.32
N PRO A 39 -16.51 -16.22 8.36
CA PRO A 39 -16.50 -15.29 9.49
C PRO A 39 -16.97 -15.97 10.78
N GLY A 40 -16.17 -15.85 11.85
CA GLY A 40 -16.54 -16.28 13.20
C GLY A 40 -16.73 -15.09 14.14
N ALA A 41 -17.21 -15.36 15.36
CA ALA A 41 -17.34 -14.32 16.39
C ALA A 41 -15.98 -13.73 16.83
N ARG A 42 -14.89 -14.45 16.58
CA ARG A 42 -13.50 -14.02 16.80
C ARG A 42 -12.64 -14.55 15.67
N MET A 43 -11.59 -13.80 15.36
CA MET A 43 -10.54 -14.26 14.46
C MET A 43 -9.71 -15.33 15.19
N ASP A 44 -9.57 -16.51 14.58
CA ASP A 44 -8.67 -17.52 15.12
C ASP A 44 -7.21 -17.20 14.79
N SER A 45 -6.27 -17.82 15.51
CA SER A 45 -4.84 -17.56 15.32
C SER A 45 -4.36 -17.90 13.90
N LYS A 46 -4.99 -18.85 13.23
CA LYS A 46 -4.64 -19.21 11.85
C LYS A 46 -4.99 -18.08 10.89
N THR A 47 -6.18 -17.50 11.03
CA THR A 47 -6.67 -16.37 10.22
C THR A 47 -5.85 -15.11 10.50
N GLU A 48 -5.55 -14.82 11.77
CA GLU A 48 -4.71 -13.69 12.16
C GLU A 48 -3.30 -13.79 11.54
N ASN A 49 -2.65 -14.95 11.68
CA ASN A 49 -1.35 -15.21 11.07
C ASN A 49 -1.40 -15.12 9.54
N CYS A 50 -2.50 -15.58 8.91
CA CYS A 50 -2.68 -15.47 7.47
C CYS A 50 -2.73 -14.00 7.03
N ILE A 51 -3.54 -13.16 7.69
CA ILE A 51 -3.70 -11.74 7.34
C ILE A 51 -2.37 -11.00 7.52
N GLN A 52 -1.66 -11.23 8.64
CA GLN A 52 -0.32 -10.65 8.86
C GLN A 52 0.64 -11.01 7.72
N ASN A 53 0.69 -12.28 7.33
CA ASN A 53 1.53 -12.73 6.22
C ASN A 53 1.08 -12.15 4.88
N CYS A 54 -0.23 -12.11 4.61
CA CYS A 54 -0.78 -11.57 3.38
C CYS A 54 -0.39 -10.11 3.18
N VAL A 55 -0.60 -9.27 4.20
CA VAL A 55 -0.23 -7.85 4.15
C VAL A 55 1.27 -7.67 3.94
N ASN A 56 2.10 -8.35 4.74
CA ASN A 56 3.56 -8.26 4.62
C ASN A 56 4.05 -8.68 3.23
N ARG A 57 3.58 -9.83 2.72
CA ARG A 57 3.97 -10.33 1.39
C ARG A 57 3.49 -9.44 0.26
N PHE A 58 2.31 -8.83 0.37
CA PHE A 58 1.81 -7.90 -0.63
C PHE A 58 2.69 -6.65 -0.70
N ILE A 59 3.01 -6.06 0.45
CA ILE A 59 3.88 -4.87 0.52
C ILE A 59 5.28 -5.20 -0.01
N ASP A 60 5.89 -6.31 0.42
CA ASP A 60 7.22 -6.74 -0.03
C ASP A 60 7.26 -6.92 -1.56
N THR A 61 6.25 -7.57 -2.11
CA THR A 61 6.16 -7.81 -3.56
C THR A 61 5.92 -6.52 -4.33
N THR A 62 5.06 -5.63 -3.81
CA THR A 62 4.80 -4.33 -4.42
C THR A 62 6.07 -3.48 -4.47
N ASN A 63 6.81 -3.41 -3.36
CA ASN A 63 8.09 -2.70 -3.30
C ASN A 63 9.10 -3.29 -4.29
N LEU A 64 9.22 -4.63 -4.37
CA LEU A 64 10.09 -5.27 -5.34
C LEU A 64 9.73 -4.92 -6.79
N ILE A 65 8.45 -4.88 -7.12
CA ILE A 65 7.97 -4.52 -8.46
C ILE A 65 8.29 -3.05 -8.74
N VAL A 66 7.96 -2.15 -7.82
CA VAL A 66 8.24 -0.70 -7.94
C VAL A 66 9.74 -0.46 -8.12
N ASP A 67 10.59 -1.09 -7.31
CA ASP A 67 12.05 -0.98 -7.40
C ASP A 67 12.57 -1.44 -8.77
N ARG A 68 12.01 -2.52 -9.31
CA ARG A 68 12.38 -3.02 -10.65
C ARG A 68 11.92 -2.07 -11.75
N LEU A 69 10.68 -1.60 -11.70
CA LEU A 69 10.14 -0.65 -12.68
C LEU A 69 10.90 0.68 -12.65
N GLY A 70 11.26 1.15 -11.45
CA GLY A 70 12.11 2.33 -11.26
C GLY A 70 13.48 2.14 -11.92
N LYS A 71 14.14 1.00 -11.71
CA LYS A 71 15.40 0.66 -12.39
C LYS A 71 15.26 0.63 -13.91
N THR A 72 14.21 -0.02 -14.43
CA THR A 72 13.94 -0.06 -15.88
C THR A 72 13.66 1.34 -16.46
N SER A 73 13.05 2.25 -15.71
CA SER A 73 12.86 3.64 -16.15
C SER A 73 14.16 4.43 -16.23
N MET A 74 15.11 4.18 -15.31
CA MET A 74 16.46 4.80 -15.36
C MET A 74 17.31 4.21 -16.49
N ASP A 75 17.14 2.93 -16.83
CA ASP A 75 17.83 2.30 -17.97
C ASP A 75 17.35 2.88 -19.32
N SER A 76 16.11 3.38 -19.41
CA SER A 76 15.58 3.99 -20.63
C SER A 76 16.16 5.37 -20.95
N GLU A 77 16.70 6.09 -19.95
CA GLU A 77 17.39 7.38 -20.15
C GLU A 77 18.85 7.21 -20.65
N LEU A 78 19.43 6.00 -20.55
CA LEU A 78 20.77 5.67 -21.07
C LEU A 78 20.78 5.26 -22.55
N VAL A 79 19.61 5.18 -23.21
CA VAL A 79 19.45 4.84 -24.64
C VAL A 79 19.14 6.08 -25.50
N GLN A 80 19.26 7.29 -24.93
CA GLN A 80 19.26 8.55 -25.68
C GLN A 80 20.67 9.17 -25.75
#